data_AF-A0A3M1VKR4-F1
#
_entry.id   AF-A0A3M1VKR4-F1
#
_cell.length_a   1.000
_cell.length_b   1.000
_cell.length_c   1.000
_cell.angle_alpha   90.00
_cell.angle_beta   90.00
_cell.angle_gamma   90.00
#
_symmetry.space_group_name_H-M   'P 1'
#
loop_
_entity.id
_entity.type
_entity.pdbx_description
1 polymer ?
#
loop_
_entity_poly.entity_id
_entity_poly.type
_entity_poly.pdbx_seq_one_letter_code
_entity_poly.pdbx_strand_id
1 'polypeptide(L)'
;MPACFYPEDTLLDILVLIDQDLTDAQKISAGLSRIGSTGYGRDASIGFGRFSVVGSPKELSIDHSSRHQFCYTLSPCVPGTGDYDQEAYFTPFTRFGRHGDVLAVGSNPFKAPVIMADQGAVFRKRPDNGLKLYTGRALSELSLSKPETVGQGYSIVVPLNLQHGLNSGIKQ
;
A
#
# COMPACT_ATOMS: atom_id res chain seq x y z
N MET A 1 4.21 21.18 -4.07
CA MET A 1 5.29 20.48 -3.35
C MET A 1 6.57 20.68 -4.12
N PRO A 2 7.70 20.99 -3.46
CA PRO A 2 9.00 21.06 -4.12
C PRO A 2 9.40 19.68 -4.66
N ALA A 3 10.22 19.67 -5.71
CA ALA A 3 10.79 18.43 -6.20
C ALA A 3 11.69 17.81 -5.13
N CYS A 4 11.52 16.51 -4.88
CA CYS A 4 12.40 15.73 -4.03
C CYS A 4 13.48 15.09 -4.91
N PHE A 5 14.74 15.36 -4.60
CA PHE A 5 15.89 14.77 -5.27
C PHE A 5 16.60 13.86 -4.28
N TYR A 6 16.92 12.66 -4.74
CA TYR A 6 17.79 11.74 -4.02
C TYR A 6 19.22 11.94 -4.51
N PRO A 7 20.23 11.79 -3.64
CA PRO A 7 21.62 11.67 -4.08
C PRO A 7 21.78 10.60 -5.16
N GLU A 8 22.66 10.86 -6.12
CA GLU A 8 23.14 9.83 -7.07
C GLU A 8 23.62 8.63 -6.25
N ASP A 9 23.17 7.43 -6.60
CA ASP A 9 23.41 6.16 -5.88
C ASP A 9 22.52 5.85 -4.66
N THR A 10 21.46 6.62 -4.41
CA THR A 10 20.46 6.21 -3.39
C THR A 10 19.77 4.91 -3.80
N LEU A 11 19.86 3.89 -2.94
CA LEU A 11 19.16 2.61 -3.11
C LEU A 11 17.88 2.59 -2.29
N LEU A 12 16.78 2.17 -2.91
CA LEU A 12 15.48 1.98 -2.29
C LEU A 12 14.95 0.58 -2.60
N ASP A 13 14.43 -0.08 -1.58
CA ASP A 13 13.75 -1.37 -1.74
C ASP A 13 12.25 -1.17 -1.95
N ILE A 14 11.66 -1.99 -2.83
CA ILE A 14 10.22 -2.06 -3.05
C ILE A 14 9.74 -3.42 -2.56
N LEU A 15 8.84 -3.42 -1.59
CA LEU A 15 8.15 -4.62 -1.14
C LEU A 15 6.92 -4.87 -2.02
N VAL A 16 6.84 -6.05 -2.61
CA VAL A 16 5.72 -6.45 -3.46
C VAL A 16 5.22 -7.81 -2.99
N LEU A 17 3.93 -7.88 -2.71
CA LEU A 17 3.22 -9.14 -2.56
C LEU A 17 2.43 -9.40 -3.84
N ILE A 18 2.58 -10.61 -4.39
CA ILE A 18 1.95 -11.01 -5.64
C ILE A 18 1.07 -12.24 -5.43
N ASP A 19 0.04 -12.33 -6.26
CA ASP A 19 -0.64 -13.60 -6.53
C ASP A 19 0.12 -14.32 -7.65
N GLN A 20 0.69 -15.48 -7.32
CA GLN A 20 1.56 -16.24 -8.23
C GLN A 20 0.80 -16.86 -9.40
N ASP A 21 -0.53 -17.02 -9.29
CA ASP A 21 -1.36 -17.51 -10.39
C ASP A 21 -1.57 -16.42 -11.46
N LEU A 22 -1.42 -15.15 -11.09
CA LEU A 22 -1.68 -14.00 -11.97
C LEU A 22 -0.39 -13.38 -12.51
N THR A 23 0.70 -13.40 -11.75
CA THR A 23 1.97 -12.76 -12.13
C THR A 23 3.17 -13.38 -11.43
N ASP A 24 4.38 -12.95 -11.80
CA ASP A 24 5.64 -13.40 -11.23
C ASP A 24 6.60 -12.22 -11.01
N ALA A 25 7.67 -12.45 -10.25
CA ALA A 25 8.62 -11.41 -9.88
C ALA A 25 9.35 -10.81 -11.09
N GLN A 26 9.54 -11.60 -12.15
CA GLN A 26 10.20 -11.19 -13.39
C GLN A 26 9.33 -10.21 -14.17
N LYS A 27 8.02 -10.47 -14.29
CA LYS A 27 7.05 -9.55 -14.89
C LYS A 27 6.96 -8.23 -14.12
N ILE A 28 6.95 -8.29 -12.78
CA ILE A 28 6.99 -7.09 -11.94
C ILE A 28 8.26 -6.29 -12.20
N SER A 29 9.42 -6.94 -12.21
CA SER A 29 10.72 -6.28 -12.46
C SER A 29 10.78 -5.64 -13.85
N ALA A 30 10.25 -6.33 -14.86
CA ALA A 30 10.14 -5.79 -16.22
C ALA A 30 9.22 -4.56 -16.28
N GLY A 31 8.07 -4.61 -15.58
CA GLY A 31 7.16 -3.47 -15.46
C GLY A 31 7.80 -2.26 -14.79
N LEU A 32 8.47 -2.47 -13.66
CA LEU A 32 9.20 -1.42 -12.94
C LEU A 32 10.32 -0.82 -13.79
N SER A 33 11.05 -1.64 -14.55
CA SER A 33 12.11 -1.15 -15.45
C SER A 33 11.56 -0.25 -16.55
N ARG A 34 10.39 -0.57 -17.10
CA ARG A 34 9.71 0.30 -18.09
C ARG A 34 9.25 1.62 -17.45
N ILE A 35 8.70 1.56 -16.24
CA ILE A 35 8.30 2.77 -15.49
C ILE A 35 9.52 3.64 -15.21
N GLY A 36 10.62 3.06 -14.75
CA GLY A 36 11.86 3.78 -14.44
C GLY A 36 12.47 4.45 -15.66
N SER A 37 12.38 3.83 -16.85
CA SER A 37 12.92 4.41 -18.08
C SER A 37 12.08 5.58 -18.60
N THR A 38 10.75 5.57 -18.42
CA THR A 38 9.85 6.66 -18.81
C THR A 38 9.71 7.75 -17.76
N GLY A 39 9.95 7.43 -16.49
CA GLY A 39 9.67 8.29 -15.34
C GLY A 39 8.32 7.99 -14.68
N TYR A 40 8.25 8.19 -13.36
CA TYR A 40 7.06 8.01 -12.53
C TYR A 40 6.62 9.31 -11.86
N GLY A 41 5.30 9.50 -11.73
CA GLY A 41 4.69 10.63 -11.02
C GLY A 41 4.29 11.79 -11.92
N ARG A 42 3.86 12.89 -11.29
CA ARG A 42 3.24 14.05 -11.95
C ARG A 42 4.14 14.69 -13.02
N ASP A 43 5.44 14.72 -12.76
CA ASP A 43 6.42 15.48 -13.54
C ASP A 43 7.27 14.57 -14.45
N ALA A 44 6.81 13.33 -14.72
CA ALA A 44 7.50 12.38 -15.59
C ALA A 44 7.72 12.93 -17.02
N SER A 45 6.77 13.69 -17.56
CA SER A 45 6.85 14.28 -18.90
C SER A 45 7.94 15.34 -19.05
N ILE A 46 8.42 15.92 -17.94
CA ILE A 46 9.53 16.88 -17.92
C ILE A 46 10.83 16.23 -17.40
N GLY A 47 10.89 14.89 -17.38
CA GLY A 47 12.10 14.11 -17.12
C GLY A 47 12.29 13.63 -15.68
N PHE A 48 11.33 13.85 -14.78
CA PHE A 48 11.45 13.47 -13.37
C PHE A 48 11.02 12.02 -13.09
N GLY A 49 11.40 11.52 -11.91
CA GLY A 49 10.94 10.21 -11.42
C GLY A 49 11.52 9.01 -12.16
N ARG A 50 12.65 9.20 -12.85
CA ARG A 50 13.39 8.12 -13.52
C ARG A 50 14.24 7.38 -12.50
N PHE A 51 14.34 6.07 -12.67
CA PHE A 51 15.14 5.20 -11.81
C PHE A 51 15.56 3.95 -12.58
N SER A 52 16.55 3.23 -12.06
CA SER A 52 16.96 1.92 -12.56
C SER A 52 16.62 0.86 -11.53
N VAL A 53 16.10 -0.28 -11.99
CA VAL A 53 15.96 -1.46 -11.15
C VAL A 53 17.32 -2.15 -11.07
N VAL A 54 17.85 -2.30 -9.86
CA VAL A 54 19.14 -2.94 -9.61
C VAL A 54 18.96 -4.17 -8.72
N GLY A 55 19.83 -5.16 -8.89
CA GLY A 55 19.74 -6.43 -8.19
C GLY A 55 18.66 -7.38 -8.73
N SER A 56 18.38 -8.43 -7.96
CA SER A 56 17.36 -9.44 -8.27
C SER A 56 16.28 -9.46 -7.19
N PRO A 57 15.02 -9.76 -7.54
CA PRO A 57 13.97 -9.98 -6.54
C PRO A 57 14.42 -11.01 -5.50
N LYS A 58 14.15 -10.71 -4.23
CA LYS A 58 14.42 -11.61 -3.09
C LYS A 58 13.10 -11.92 -2.42
N GLU A 59 12.85 -13.20 -2.23
CA GLU A 59 11.73 -13.63 -1.40
C GLU A 59 12.01 -13.31 0.06
N LEU A 60 11.03 -12.74 0.74
CA LEU A 60 11.09 -12.45 2.16
C LEU A 60 10.10 -13.34 2.89
N SER A 61 10.60 -14.19 3.77
CA SER A 61 9.76 -15.00 4.65
C SER A 61 9.41 -14.20 5.89
N ILE A 62 8.12 -13.95 6.11
CA ILE A 62 7.60 -13.34 7.33
C ILE A 62 6.93 -14.45 8.16
N ASP A 63 7.23 -14.51 9.46
CA ASP A 63 6.57 -15.46 10.37
C ASP A 63 5.14 -14.99 10.66
N HIS A 64 4.20 -15.48 9.88
CA HIS A 64 2.78 -15.20 10.07
C HIS A 64 2.11 -16.05 11.14
N SER A 65 2.82 -16.76 12.02
CA SER A 65 2.21 -17.66 13.01
C SER A 65 1.02 -17.06 13.77
N SER A 66 0.03 -17.91 14.08
CA SER A 66 -1.24 -17.53 14.71
C SER A 66 -1.10 -16.94 16.12
N ARG A 67 0.07 -17.08 16.75
CA ARG A 67 0.40 -16.48 18.05
C ARG A 67 0.35 -14.94 18.04
N HIS A 68 0.51 -14.33 16.86
CA HIS A 68 0.45 -12.89 16.71
C HIS A 68 -1.01 -12.44 16.62
N GLN A 69 -1.47 -11.61 17.55
CA GLN A 69 -2.87 -11.16 17.62
C GLN A 69 -3.14 -9.92 16.76
N PHE A 70 -2.09 -9.16 16.44
CA PHE A 70 -2.20 -7.91 15.70
C PHE A 70 -1.42 -7.97 14.39
N CYS A 71 -1.76 -7.07 13.47
CA CYS A 71 -1.03 -6.85 12.24
C CYS A 71 -0.80 -5.36 11.99
N TYR A 72 0.35 -5.02 11.41
CA TYR A 72 0.79 -3.67 11.07
C TYR A 72 0.85 -3.51 9.55
N THR A 73 0.26 -2.43 9.02
CA THR A 73 0.20 -2.20 7.57
C THR A 73 1.44 -1.46 7.04
N LEU A 74 2.02 -1.97 5.96
CA LEU A 74 3.14 -1.34 5.26
C LEU A 74 2.72 -0.29 4.22
N SER A 75 1.42 -0.16 3.94
CA SER A 75 0.87 0.88 3.07
C SER A 75 -0.55 1.29 3.54
N PRO A 76 -1.08 2.43 3.06
CA PRO A 76 -2.47 2.77 3.31
C PRO A 76 -3.40 1.69 2.75
N CYS A 77 -4.42 1.31 3.51
CA CYS A 77 -5.39 0.28 3.12
C CYS A 77 -6.83 0.71 3.36
N VAL A 78 -7.78 0.08 2.66
CA VAL A 78 -9.20 0.13 3.02
C VAL A 78 -9.54 -1.20 3.70
N PRO A 79 -9.70 -1.22 5.04
CA PRO A 79 -10.05 -2.43 5.78
C PRO A 79 -11.29 -3.12 5.18
N GLY A 80 -11.23 -4.45 5.05
CA GLY A 80 -12.38 -5.25 4.67
C GLY A 80 -13.38 -5.37 5.82
N THR A 81 -14.67 -5.49 5.48
CA THR A 81 -15.73 -5.72 6.46
C THR A 81 -15.61 -7.12 7.03
N GLY A 82 -15.44 -7.25 8.34
CA GLY A 82 -15.36 -8.55 9.01
C GLY A 82 -13.97 -9.20 9.06
N ASP A 83 -12.94 -8.55 8.52
CA ASP A 83 -11.56 -9.06 8.60
C ASP A 83 -10.95 -8.92 10.02
N TYR A 84 -11.52 -8.05 10.85
CA TYR A 84 -10.94 -7.61 12.11
C TYR A 84 -11.91 -7.62 13.28
N ASP A 85 -11.36 -7.69 14.48
CA ASP A 85 -12.07 -7.32 15.70
C ASP A 85 -12.31 -5.79 15.73
N GLN A 86 -13.01 -5.29 16.75
CA GLN A 86 -13.26 -3.85 16.89
C GLN A 86 -12.04 -3.03 17.31
N GLU A 87 -10.91 -3.68 17.63
CA GLU A 87 -9.69 -3.03 18.10
C GLU A 87 -8.77 -2.68 16.93
N ALA A 88 -8.70 -1.39 16.61
CA ALA A 88 -7.91 -0.83 15.52
C ALA A 88 -7.30 0.52 15.91
N TYR A 89 -6.05 0.75 15.50
CA TYR A 89 -5.30 1.98 15.73
C TYR A 89 -4.76 2.48 14.40
N PHE A 90 -5.24 3.62 13.92
CA PHE A 90 -4.79 4.18 12.66
C PHE A 90 -5.05 5.68 12.57
N THR A 91 -4.31 6.34 11.69
CA THR A 91 -4.63 7.70 11.24
C THR A 91 -5.48 7.60 9.98
N PRO A 92 -6.61 8.32 9.87
CA PRO A 92 -7.35 8.41 8.63
C PRO A 92 -6.53 9.11 7.54
N PHE A 93 -6.45 8.51 6.36
CA PHE A 93 -5.78 9.07 5.19
C PHE A 93 -6.75 9.14 4.01
N THR A 94 -6.88 10.31 3.39
CA THR A 94 -7.73 10.47 2.20
C THR A 94 -6.87 10.47 0.94
N ARG A 95 -7.06 9.45 0.10
CA ARG A 95 -6.40 9.38 -1.20
C ARG A 95 -7.23 10.11 -2.24
N PHE A 96 -6.70 11.22 -2.74
CA PHE A 96 -7.23 11.94 -3.89
C PHE A 96 -6.56 11.46 -5.16
N GLY A 97 -7.34 11.04 -6.14
CA GLY A 97 -6.84 10.60 -7.44
C GLY A 97 -7.24 11.55 -8.55
N ARG A 98 -6.32 11.80 -9.48
CA ARG A 98 -6.63 12.35 -10.80
C ARG A 98 -6.38 11.26 -11.84
N HIS A 99 -7.17 11.24 -12.91
CA HIS A 99 -6.85 10.42 -14.07
C HIS A 99 -5.62 10.96 -14.80
N GLY A 100 -4.90 10.07 -15.49
CA GLY A 100 -3.84 10.45 -16.40
C GLY A 100 -4.36 10.66 -17.83
N ASP A 101 -3.46 11.08 -18.72
CA ASP A 101 -3.67 11.14 -20.17
C ASP A 101 -4.90 11.99 -20.58
N VAL A 102 -5.61 11.63 -21.65
CA VAL A 102 -6.78 12.34 -22.19
C VAL A 102 -7.83 12.66 -21.12
N LEU A 103 -8.02 11.77 -20.14
CA LEU A 103 -8.98 11.99 -19.05
C LEU A 103 -8.52 13.06 -18.05
N ALA A 104 -7.23 13.35 -17.97
CA ALA A 104 -6.71 14.40 -17.11
C ALA A 104 -7.17 15.80 -17.56
N VAL A 105 -7.41 15.99 -18.86
CA VAL A 105 -7.87 17.26 -19.45
C VAL A 105 -9.37 17.27 -19.78
N GLY A 106 -10.08 16.19 -19.46
CA GLY A 106 -11.53 16.07 -19.67
C GLY A 106 -12.36 16.85 -18.65
N SER A 107 -13.69 16.77 -18.81
CA SER A 107 -14.67 17.47 -17.96
C SER A 107 -14.73 16.95 -16.52
N ASN A 108 -14.40 15.66 -16.30
CA ASN A 108 -14.36 15.05 -14.97
C ASN A 108 -13.04 14.30 -14.76
N PRO A 109 -11.93 15.03 -14.47
CA PRO A 109 -10.59 14.46 -14.41
C PRO A 109 -10.26 13.83 -13.06
N PHE A 110 -11.12 14.00 -12.04
CA PHE A 110 -10.87 13.53 -10.68
C PHE A 110 -11.62 12.23 -10.39
N LYS A 111 -10.99 11.36 -9.60
CA LYS A 111 -11.60 10.17 -9.01
C LYS A 111 -12.25 10.54 -7.69
N ALA A 112 -13.24 9.76 -7.27
CA ALA A 112 -13.84 9.87 -5.95
C ALA A 112 -12.74 9.74 -4.87
N PRO A 113 -12.68 10.66 -3.88
CA PRO A 113 -11.76 10.52 -2.76
C PRO A 113 -12.05 9.25 -1.97
N VAL A 114 -11.00 8.54 -1.56
CA VAL A 114 -11.12 7.32 -0.76
C VAL A 114 -10.55 7.56 0.62
N ILE A 115 -11.35 7.30 1.65
CA ILE A 115 -10.88 7.27 3.05
C ILE A 115 -10.24 5.90 3.32
N MET A 116 -9.02 5.92 3.82
CA MET A 116 -8.17 4.77 4.09
C MET A 116 -7.67 4.84 5.53
N ALA A 117 -7.24 3.70 6.08
CA ALA A 117 -6.32 3.69 7.20
C ALA A 117 -4.91 3.91 6.65
N ASP A 118 -4.18 4.88 7.18
CA ASP A 118 -2.84 5.22 6.70
C ASP A 118 -1.82 4.09 6.94
N GLN A 119 -0.64 4.24 6.34
CA GLN A 119 0.50 3.37 6.62
C GLN A 119 0.78 3.33 8.13
N GLY A 120 1.10 2.13 8.62
CA GLY A 120 1.36 1.86 10.03
C GLY A 120 0.10 1.71 10.89
N ALA A 121 -1.05 1.53 10.26
CA ALA A 121 -2.25 1.09 10.95
C ALA A 121 -2.03 -0.28 11.61
N VAL A 122 -2.55 -0.44 12.82
CA VAL A 122 -2.52 -1.66 13.60
C VAL A 122 -3.94 -2.18 13.78
N PHE A 123 -4.17 -3.44 13.40
CA PHE A 123 -5.47 -4.08 13.55
C PHE A 123 -5.35 -5.37 14.33
N ARG A 124 -6.30 -5.62 15.23
CA ARG A 124 -6.46 -6.93 15.85
C ARG A 124 -7.11 -7.90 14.85
N LYS A 125 -6.42 -8.99 14.56
CA LYS A 125 -6.93 -10.05 13.70
C LYS A 125 -8.03 -10.82 14.43
N ARG A 126 -9.08 -11.21 13.71
CA ARG A 126 -10.00 -12.21 14.26
C ARG A 126 -9.33 -13.58 14.37
N PRO A 127 -9.61 -14.37 15.41
CA PRO A 127 -9.01 -15.70 15.58
C PRO A 127 -9.32 -16.71 14.46
N ASP A 128 -10.48 -16.56 13.81
CA ASP A 128 -10.98 -17.42 12.73
C ASP A 128 -10.46 -17.03 11.34
N ASN A 129 -9.95 -15.80 11.20
CA ASN A 129 -9.24 -15.39 10.00
C ASN A 129 -7.83 -15.97 10.03
N GLY A 130 -7.61 -16.98 9.18
CA GLY A 130 -6.31 -17.62 9.00
C GLY A 130 -5.18 -16.65 8.63
N LEU A 131 -4.01 -17.20 8.35
CA LEU A 131 -2.80 -16.40 8.10
C LEU A 131 -2.89 -15.71 6.74
N LYS A 132 -3.23 -14.42 6.72
CA LYS A 132 -3.17 -13.57 5.52
C LYS A 132 -1.87 -12.77 5.52
N LEU A 133 -1.19 -12.75 4.37
CA LEU A 133 0.02 -11.93 4.12
C LEU A 133 -0.33 -10.45 3.84
N TYR A 134 -1.61 -10.18 3.59
CA TYR A 134 -2.12 -8.85 3.29
C TYR A 134 -3.45 -8.60 3.98
N THR A 135 -3.88 -7.36 3.90
CA THR A 135 -5.23 -6.96 4.26
C THR A 135 -5.77 -5.89 3.31
N GLY A 136 -7.05 -5.60 3.47
CA GLY A 136 -7.78 -4.58 2.74
C GLY A 136 -8.51 -5.15 1.53
N ARG A 137 -8.95 -4.26 0.64
CA ARG A 137 -9.78 -4.65 -0.51
C ARG A 137 -9.52 -3.82 -1.76
N ALA A 138 -9.87 -4.41 -2.90
CA ALA A 138 -10.02 -3.68 -4.15
C ALA A 138 -11.23 -2.74 -4.05
N LEU A 139 -11.12 -1.60 -4.70
CA LEU A 139 -12.17 -0.60 -4.78
C LEU A 139 -12.60 -0.45 -6.24
N SER A 140 -13.90 -0.36 -6.46
CA SER A 140 -14.54 -0.07 -7.74
C SER A 140 -15.31 1.25 -7.65
N GLU A 141 -15.94 1.66 -8.76
CA GLU A 141 -16.83 2.82 -8.81
C GLU A 141 -16.16 4.14 -8.39
N LEU A 142 -14.84 4.22 -8.60
CA LEU A 142 -14.04 5.37 -8.22
C LEU A 142 -14.14 6.54 -9.22
N SER A 143 -14.83 6.36 -10.33
CA SER A 143 -14.96 7.40 -11.34
C SER A 143 -16.21 7.23 -12.17
N LEU A 144 -16.97 8.32 -12.30
CA LEU A 144 -18.11 8.40 -13.22
C LEU A 144 -17.67 8.45 -14.69
N SER A 145 -16.50 9.02 -14.98
CA SER A 145 -15.97 9.15 -16.34
C SER A 145 -15.24 7.90 -16.83
N LYS A 146 -14.87 6.98 -15.93
CA LYS A 146 -14.25 5.70 -16.26
C LYS A 146 -14.67 4.61 -15.25
N PRO A 147 -15.80 3.93 -15.48
CA PRO A 147 -16.34 2.93 -14.55
C PRO A 147 -15.38 1.77 -14.23
N GLU A 148 -14.46 1.44 -15.13
CA GLU A 148 -13.45 0.38 -14.98
C GLU A 148 -12.30 0.79 -14.04
N THR A 149 -12.36 2.00 -13.46
CA THR A 149 -11.34 2.48 -12.54
C THR A 149 -11.35 1.67 -11.26
N VAL A 150 -10.24 0.97 -11.03
CA VAL A 150 -9.98 0.24 -9.79
C VAL A 150 -9.02 0.99 -8.88
N GLY A 151 -9.17 0.79 -7.58
CA GLY A 151 -8.25 1.27 -6.55
C GLY A 151 -7.67 0.12 -5.75
N GLN A 152 -6.35 0.16 -5.55
CA GLN A 152 -5.66 -0.74 -4.65
C GLN A 152 -5.79 -0.21 -3.21
N GLY A 153 -6.69 -0.81 -2.45
CA GLY A 153 -6.87 -0.58 -1.01
C GLY A 153 -6.22 -1.68 -0.17
N TYR A 154 -5.25 -2.42 -0.72
CA TYR A 154 -4.55 -3.48 -0.01
C TYR A 154 -3.25 -2.98 0.64
N SER A 155 -2.84 -3.66 1.70
CA SER A 155 -1.52 -3.52 2.30
C SER A 155 -0.94 -4.88 2.63
N ILE A 156 0.38 -5.05 2.43
CA ILE A 156 1.15 -6.11 3.07
C ILE A 156 1.07 -5.91 4.59
N VAL A 157 0.95 -6.98 5.35
CA VAL A 157 0.88 -6.90 6.81
C VAL A 157 2.07 -7.55 7.48
N VAL A 158 2.58 -6.91 8.53
CA VAL A 158 3.58 -7.49 9.42
C VAL A 158 2.87 -7.94 10.70
N PRO A 159 2.93 -9.23 11.07
CA PRO A 159 2.33 -9.72 12.30
C PRO A 159 3.11 -9.21 13.51
N LEU A 160 2.41 -8.80 14.56
CA LEU A 160 3.02 -8.35 15.80
C LEU A 160 2.19 -8.70 17.04
N ASN A 161 2.84 -8.59 18.20
CA ASN A 161 2.19 -8.62 19.50
C ASN A 161 2.36 -7.26 20.18
N LEU A 162 1.26 -6.71 20.69
CA LEU A 162 1.34 -5.54 21.55
C LEU A 162 1.64 -6.00 22.97
N GLN A 163 2.70 -5.46 23.57
CA GLN A 163 2.91 -5.58 25.00
C GLN A 163 2.09 -4.48 25.67
N HIS A 164 1.24 -4.86 26.62
CA HIS A 164 0.58 -3.89 27.46
C HIS A 164 1.65 -3.20 28.31
N GLY A 165 1.79 -1.89 28.20
CA GLY A 165 2.64 -1.13 29.10
C GLY A 165 2.19 -1.37 30.53
N LEU A 166 3.11 -1.79 31.40
CA LEU A 166 2.87 -1.81 32.83
C LEU A 166 2.44 -0.38 33.23
N ASN A 167 1.18 -0.20 33.59
CA ASN A 167 0.79 0.92 34.44
C ASN A 167 1.51 0.70 35.77
N SER A 168 2.77 1.14 35.87
CA SER A 168 3.42 1.36 37.15
C SER A 168 2.56 2.38 37.88
N GLY A 169 1.79 1.89 38.83
CA GLY A 169 0.80 2.66 39.56
C GLY A 169 1.39 3.97 40.08
N ILE A 170 0.93 5.07 39.52
CA ILE A 170 0.85 6.31 40.28
C ILE A 170 -0.39 6.13 41.15
N LYS A 171 -0.17 5.56 42.35
CA LYS A 171 -1.11 5.73 43.45
C LYS A 171 -1.22 7.23 43.71
N GLN A 172 -2.39 7.81 43.47
CA GLN A 172 -2.81 9.01 44.19
C GLN A 172 -3.26 8.59 45.59
#